data_AF-A0AAQ3VRW0-F1
#
_entry.id   AF-A0AAQ3VRW0-F1
#
_cell.length_a   1.000
_cell.length_b   1.000
_cell.length_c   1.000
_cell.angle_alpha   90.00
_cell.angle_beta   90.00
_cell.angle_gamma   90.00
#
_symmetry.space_group_name_H-M   'P 1'
#
loop_
_entity.id
_entity.type
_entity.pdbx_description
1 polymer ?
#
loop_
_entity_poly.entity_id
_entity_poly.type
_entity_poly.pdbx_seq_one_letter_code
_entity_poly.pdbx_strand_id
1 'polypeptide(L)'
;MVLYEEDTVLHLALLKLNYKENYTHFVDYEDEAVYNKLIINRAILPSKTQKPDEGLVVNLDTLSYELLEKRYEFSGEKLWYFSEKVIQSQPAPSLEENVREIKKAVKRIGKKFDEDEFELIASVKEAVYESIEETGTIDNQQIAEQVFKENISARMAYQEEVNESKFVDKTPPVREAREISEKKFGKQKLKMDNGIELIVPLEVYRNSELIEFVNNPDGTVSITLKNIEKISNQL
;
A
#
# COMPACT_ATOMS: atom_id res chain seq x y z
N MET A 1 13.51 18.78 -12.35
CA MET A 1 12.11 19.24 -12.34
C MET A 1 11.55 19.03 -13.73
N VAL A 2 10.34 18.50 -13.84
CA VAL A 2 9.69 18.18 -15.10
C VAL A 2 8.27 18.74 -15.05
N LEU A 3 7.87 19.51 -16.07
CA LEU A 3 6.50 19.89 -16.29
C LEU A 3 5.90 18.91 -17.29
N TYR A 4 4.70 18.40 -17.01
CA TYR A 4 4.00 17.50 -17.90
C TYR A 4 2.49 17.70 -17.80
N GLU A 5 1.77 17.25 -18.82
CA GLU A 5 0.32 17.27 -18.87
C GLU A 5 -0.19 15.83 -18.85
N GLU A 6 -1.23 15.58 -18.06
CA GLU A 6 -1.88 14.28 -17.99
C GLU A 6 -3.37 14.50 -17.71
N ASP A 7 -4.24 13.85 -18.48
CA ASP A 7 -5.69 14.08 -18.47
C ASP A 7 -6.07 15.57 -18.57
N THR A 8 -5.37 16.33 -19.42
CA THR A 8 -5.52 17.79 -19.61
C THR A 8 -5.18 18.67 -18.41
N VAL A 9 -4.59 18.09 -17.35
CA VAL A 9 -4.17 18.80 -16.15
C VAL A 9 -2.65 18.91 -16.11
N LEU A 10 -2.15 20.12 -15.90
CA LEU A 10 -0.72 20.39 -15.79
C LEU A 10 -0.19 19.99 -14.41
N HIS A 11 0.95 19.32 -14.42
CA HIS A 11 1.62 18.82 -13.22
C HIS A 11 3.10 19.20 -13.20
N LEU A 12 3.62 19.43 -11.99
CA LEU A 12 5.03 19.67 -11.74
C LEU A 12 5.64 18.52 -10.92
N ALA A 13 6.59 17.80 -11.50
CA ALA A 13 7.33 16.74 -10.83
C ALA A 13 8.75 17.19 -10.43
N LEU A 14 9.09 16.99 -9.17
CA LEU A 14 10.43 17.14 -8.60
C LEU A 14 10.92 15.77 -8.17
N LEU A 15 11.91 15.23 -8.88
CA LEU A 15 12.50 13.93 -8.57
C LEU A 15 13.88 14.12 -7.94
N LYS A 16 14.12 13.54 -6.77
CA LYS A 16 15.44 13.51 -6.15
C LYS A 16 16.17 12.24 -6.61
N LEU A 17 17.15 12.43 -7.49
CA LEU A 17 17.98 11.35 -8.00
C LEU A 17 19.27 11.26 -7.18
N ASN A 18 19.41 10.20 -6.40
CA ASN A 18 20.63 9.93 -5.65
C ASN A 18 21.71 9.41 -6.60
N TYR A 19 22.92 9.99 -6.52
CA TYR A 19 24.07 9.43 -7.23
C TYR A 19 24.41 8.04 -6.73
N LYS A 20 24.88 7.20 -7.64
CA LYS A 20 25.36 5.86 -7.35
C LYS A 20 26.86 5.78 -7.58
N GLU A 21 27.50 4.94 -6.78
CA GLU A 21 28.87 4.52 -7.03
C GLU A 21 28.87 3.36 -8.02
N ASN A 22 29.68 3.46 -9.07
CA ASN A 22 29.93 2.35 -9.98
C ASN A 22 31.39 2.33 -10.43
N TYR A 23 31.86 1.16 -10.82
CA TYR A 23 33.20 1.00 -11.35
C TYR A 23 33.24 1.41 -12.82
N THR A 24 34.17 2.27 -13.16
CA THR A 24 34.52 2.63 -14.54
C THR A 24 35.89 2.07 -14.87
N HIS A 25 36.00 1.46 -16.05
CA HIS A 25 37.26 0.98 -16.58
C HIS A 25 38.04 2.16 -17.15
N PHE A 26 39.25 2.38 -16.64
CA PHE A 26 40.19 3.37 -17.16
C PHE A 26 41.39 2.64 -17.72
N VAL A 27 41.61 2.78 -19.03
CA VAL A 27 42.76 2.16 -19.71
C VAL A 27 43.93 3.11 -19.58
N ASP A 28 45.02 2.62 -18.99
CA ASP A 28 46.26 3.35 -18.80
C ASP A 28 47.40 2.66 -19.55
N TYR A 29 48.38 3.45 -19.99
CA TYR A 29 49.53 2.97 -20.77
C TYR A 29 50.82 3.35 -20.04
N GLU A 30 51.52 2.36 -19.48
CA GLU A 30 52.87 2.52 -18.91
C GLU A 30 53.80 1.53 -19.61
N ASP A 31 54.95 2.03 -20.10
CA ASP A 31 56.07 1.24 -20.66
C ASP A 31 55.66 0.05 -21.55
N GLU A 32 54.87 0.34 -22.59
CA GLU A 32 54.37 -0.62 -23.61
C GLU A 32 53.33 -1.65 -23.13
N ALA A 33 52.92 -1.62 -21.86
CA ALA A 33 51.89 -2.50 -21.32
C ALA A 33 50.55 -1.77 -21.10
N VAL A 34 49.45 -2.46 -21.43
CA VAL A 34 48.08 -1.96 -21.25
C VAL A 34 47.55 -2.45 -19.92
N TYR A 35 47.23 -1.53 -19.02
CA TYR A 35 46.63 -1.85 -17.72
C TYR A 35 45.21 -1.29 -17.63
N ASN A 36 44.30 -2.08 -17.07
CA ASN A 36 42.93 -1.63 -16.81
C ASN A 36 42.78 -1.29 -15.33
N LYS A 37 42.62 0.00 -15.02
CA LYS A 37 42.37 0.49 -13.67
C LYS A 37 40.87 0.56 -13.44
N LEU A 38 40.41 -0.10 -12.37
CA LEU A 38 39.04 0.06 -11.87
C LEU A 38 38.97 1.33 -11.02
N ILE A 39 38.32 2.36 -11.53
CA ILE A 39 38.11 3.63 -10.81
C ILE A 39 36.67 3.67 -10.33
N ILE A 40 36.45 4.00 -9.05
CA ILE A 40 35.11 4.22 -8.51
C ILE A 40 34.64 5.62 -8.91
N ASN A 41 33.61 5.70 -9.74
CA ASN A 41 32.91 6.94 -10.03
C ASN A 41 31.67 7.05 -9.12
N ARG A 42 31.61 8.12 -8.32
CA ARG A 42 30.59 8.35 -7.29
C ARG A 42 29.46 9.29 -7.71
N ALA A 43 29.51 9.81 -8.94
CA ALA A 43 28.57 10.81 -9.45
C ALA A 43 27.73 10.25 -10.62
N ILE A 44 27.47 8.94 -10.63
CA ILE A 44 26.69 8.30 -11.70
C ILE A 44 25.22 8.45 -11.38
N LEU A 45 24.45 9.03 -12.31
CA LEU A 45 23.00 9.10 -12.19
C LEU A 45 22.37 7.69 -12.29
N PRO A 46 21.23 7.47 -11.62
CA PRO A 46 20.51 6.21 -11.74
C PRO A 46 20.06 5.92 -13.18
N SER A 47 19.86 4.64 -13.51
CA SER A 47 19.36 4.26 -14.83
C SER A 47 17.96 4.82 -15.06
N LYS A 48 17.59 5.04 -16.32
CA LYS A 48 16.24 5.53 -16.70
C LYS A 48 15.10 4.63 -16.20
N THR A 49 15.37 3.35 -15.96
CA THR A 49 14.42 2.36 -15.47
C THR A 49 14.29 2.33 -13.96
N GLN A 50 15.19 2.97 -13.23
CA GLN A 50 15.17 2.97 -11.79
C GLN A 50 14.12 3.97 -11.27
N LYS A 51 13.23 3.48 -10.41
CA LYS A 51 12.28 4.34 -9.70
C LYS A 51 13.02 5.30 -8.76
N PRO A 52 12.66 6.59 -8.75
CA PRO A 52 13.21 7.53 -7.79
C PRO A 52 12.82 7.11 -6.37
N ASP A 53 13.73 7.33 -5.43
CA ASP A 53 13.53 6.99 -4.02
C ASP A 53 12.70 8.04 -3.27
N GLU A 54 12.73 9.28 -3.76
CA GLU A 54 12.09 10.44 -3.18
C GLU A 54 11.68 11.39 -4.31
N GLY A 55 10.55 12.07 -4.14
CA GLY A 55 10.04 13.03 -5.10
C GLY A 55 8.70 13.61 -4.71
N LEU A 56 8.30 14.65 -5.43
CA LEU A 56 7.07 15.40 -5.23
C LEU A 56 6.41 15.58 -6.59
N VAL A 57 5.12 15.32 -6.67
CA VAL A 57 4.29 15.68 -7.83
C VAL A 57 3.21 16.63 -7.36
N VAL A 58 3.06 17.77 -8.04
CA VAL A 58 2.06 18.79 -7.70
C VAL A 58 1.10 18.97 -8.87
N ASN A 59 -0.19 18.88 -8.59
CA ASN A 59 -1.26 19.27 -9.51
C ASN A 59 -1.31 20.82 -9.53
N LEU A 60 -1.15 21.43 -10.71
CA LEU A 60 -1.04 22.89 -10.80
C LEU A 60 -2.39 23.63 -10.77
N ASP A 61 -3.51 22.92 -10.91
CA ASP A 61 -4.85 23.50 -10.81
C ASP A 61 -5.32 23.56 -9.34
N THR A 62 -5.13 22.47 -8.60
CA THR A 62 -5.60 22.34 -7.21
C THR A 62 -4.52 22.60 -6.16
N LEU A 63 -3.24 22.60 -6.57
CA LEU A 63 -2.06 22.61 -5.69
C LEU A 63 -1.97 21.40 -4.73
N SER A 64 -2.78 20.36 -4.94
CA SER A 64 -2.61 19.09 -4.22
C SER A 64 -1.34 18.40 -4.67
N TYR A 65 -0.72 17.62 -3.78
CA TYR A 65 0.54 16.96 -4.07
C TYR A 65 0.61 15.52 -3.61
N GLU A 66 1.40 14.73 -4.33
CA GLU A 66 1.83 13.40 -3.95
C GLU A 66 3.31 13.44 -3.56
N LEU A 67 3.65 12.83 -2.42
CA LEU A 67 4.99 12.88 -1.85
C LEU A 67 5.52 11.47 -1.64
N LEU A 68 6.69 11.20 -2.21
CA LEU A 68 7.53 10.06 -1.90
C LEU A 68 8.72 10.55 -1.08
N GLU A 69 8.86 10.09 0.15
CA GLU A 69 9.95 10.51 1.02
C GLU A 69 10.51 9.39 1.89
N LYS A 70 11.72 9.63 2.42
CA LYS A 70 12.43 8.73 3.34
C LYS A 70 12.82 9.46 4.61
N ARG A 71 12.95 8.69 5.69
CA ARG A 71 13.52 9.20 6.94
C ARG A 71 15.04 9.23 6.85
N TYR A 72 15.61 10.34 7.28
CA TYR A 72 17.03 10.53 7.41
C TYR A 72 17.39 10.85 8.85
N GLU A 73 18.54 10.36 9.28
CA GLU A 73 19.09 10.69 10.57
C GLU A 73 19.91 11.98 10.46
N PHE A 74 19.50 12.99 11.20
CA PHE A 74 20.25 14.24 11.36
C PHE A 74 20.49 14.47 12.84
N SER A 75 21.77 14.57 13.22
CA SER A 75 22.17 14.80 14.62
C SER A 75 21.57 13.79 15.62
N GLY A 76 21.39 12.53 15.20
CA GLY A 76 20.82 11.45 16.02
C GLY A 76 19.29 11.35 15.98
N GLU A 77 18.58 12.28 15.34
CA GLU A 77 17.13 12.24 15.20
C GLU A 77 16.70 11.86 13.78
N LYS A 78 15.75 10.93 13.68
CA LYS A 78 15.15 10.54 12.39
C LYS A 78 14.00 11.47 12.04
N LEU A 79 14.14 12.20 10.94
CA LEU A 79 13.13 13.16 10.46
C LEU A 79 12.76 12.91 9.00
N TRP A 80 11.55 13.35 8.64
CA TRP A 80 11.07 13.36 7.27
C TRP A 80 11.59 14.61 6.56
N TYR A 81 12.71 14.49 5.87
CA TYR A 81 13.42 15.66 5.36
C TYR A 81 12.59 16.46 4.35
N PHE A 82 11.88 15.78 3.46
CA PHE A 82 11.16 16.43 2.37
C PHE A 82 9.96 17.22 2.90
N SER A 83 9.06 16.56 3.62
CA SER A 83 7.88 17.22 4.21
C SER A 83 8.26 18.27 5.25
N GLU A 84 9.18 17.97 6.17
CA GLU A 84 9.47 18.87 7.30
C GLU A 84 10.42 20.03 6.96
N LYS A 85 11.38 19.85 6.04
CA LYS A 85 12.42 20.86 5.77
C LYS A 85 12.32 21.51 4.39
N VAL A 86 11.87 20.78 3.37
CA VAL A 86 11.83 21.27 1.98
C VAL A 86 10.52 21.99 1.71
N ILE A 87 9.39 21.28 1.83
CA ILE A 87 8.07 21.86 1.54
C ILE A 87 7.36 22.39 2.79
N GLN A 88 7.86 22.06 3.98
CA GLN A 88 7.34 22.52 5.28
C GLN A 88 5.82 22.32 5.40
N SER A 89 5.35 21.14 5.00
CA SER A 89 3.93 20.78 4.97
C SER A 89 3.72 19.44 5.66
N GLN A 90 2.54 19.23 6.22
CA GLN A 90 2.14 17.95 6.79
C GLN A 90 1.39 17.13 5.72
N PRO A 91 2.00 16.08 5.14
CA PRO A 91 1.33 15.27 4.15
C PRO A 91 0.13 14.54 4.75
N ALA A 92 -0.93 14.43 3.95
CA ALA A 92 -2.05 13.56 4.26
C ALA A 92 -1.57 12.09 4.33
N PRO A 93 -2.21 11.24 5.15
CA PRO A 93 -1.89 9.83 5.20
C PRO A 93 -2.07 9.17 3.84
N SER A 94 -1.18 8.24 3.51
CA SER A 94 -1.34 7.41 2.31
C SER A 94 -2.51 6.42 2.46
N LEU A 95 -2.94 5.85 1.33
CA LEU A 95 -3.97 4.80 1.29
C LEU A 95 -3.65 3.66 2.28
N GLU A 96 -2.41 3.17 2.29
CA GLU A 96 -1.99 2.10 3.19
C GLU A 96 -2.02 2.51 4.66
N GLU A 97 -1.72 3.78 4.97
CA GLU A 97 -1.79 4.30 6.33
C GLU A 97 -3.23 4.44 6.82
N ASN A 98 -4.14 4.94 5.98
CA ASN A 98 -5.56 4.98 6.28
C ASN A 98 -6.11 3.58 6.56
N VAL A 99 -5.83 2.61 5.67
CA VAL A 99 -6.25 1.21 5.86
C VAL A 99 -5.65 0.61 7.14
N ARG A 100 -4.42 0.99 7.50
CA ARG A 100 -3.80 0.56 8.76
C ARG A 100 -4.52 1.12 9.97
N GLU A 101 -4.92 2.39 9.97
CA GLU A 101 -5.68 2.97 11.08
C GLU A 101 -7.08 2.35 11.19
N ILE A 102 -7.76 2.13 10.06
CA ILE A 102 -9.03 1.38 10.02
C ILE A 102 -8.87 -0.02 10.64
N LYS A 103 -7.85 -0.78 10.23
CA LYS A 103 -7.59 -2.13 10.78
C LYS A 103 -7.35 -2.10 12.28
N LYS A 104 -6.62 -1.10 12.79
CA LYS A 104 -6.41 -0.96 14.24
C LYS A 104 -7.72 -0.68 14.96
N ALA A 105 -8.55 0.21 14.42
CA ALA A 105 -9.84 0.54 14.99
C ALA A 105 -10.75 -0.69 15.03
N VAL A 106 -10.89 -1.38 13.89
CA VAL A 106 -11.70 -2.60 13.80
C VAL A 106 -11.22 -3.68 14.77
N LYS A 107 -9.90 -3.91 14.91
CA LYS A 107 -9.39 -4.88 15.91
C LYS A 107 -9.74 -4.51 17.34
N ARG A 108 -9.70 -3.22 17.70
CA ARG A 108 -10.03 -2.77 19.06
C ARG A 108 -11.52 -2.87 19.32
N ILE A 109 -12.35 -2.49 18.36
CA ILE A 109 -13.81 -2.62 18.46
C ILE A 109 -14.22 -4.09 18.47
N GLY A 110 -13.72 -4.93 17.56
CA GLY A 110 -14.01 -6.36 17.53
C GLY A 110 -13.76 -7.05 18.87
N LYS A 111 -12.63 -6.74 19.52
CA LYS A 111 -12.34 -7.24 20.88
C LYS A 111 -13.32 -6.77 21.96
N LYS A 112 -13.89 -5.57 21.84
CA LYS A 112 -14.90 -5.04 22.78
C LYS A 112 -16.25 -5.75 22.62
N PHE A 113 -16.56 -6.22 21.42
CA PHE A 113 -17.84 -6.84 21.08
C PHE A 113 -17.76 -8.37 20.89
N ASP A 114 -16.62 -8.98 21.22
CA ASP A 114 -16.35 -10.42 21.09
C ASP A 114 -16.57 -10.95 19.66
N GLU A 115 -16.20 -10.14 18.67
CA GLU A 115 -16.28 -10.48 17.26
C GLU A 115 -14.97 -11.14 16.78
N ASP A 116 -15.10 -12.07 15.82
CA ASP A 116 -13.97 -12.80 15.26
C ASP A 116 -13.01 -11.87 14.49
N GLU A 117 -11.75 -11.78 14.96
CA GLU A 117 -10.75 -10.89 14.38
C GLU A 117 -10.43 -11.24 12.92
N PHE A 118 -10.48 -12.53 12.55
CA PHE A 118 -10.18 -12.99 11.19
C PHE A 118 -11.27 -12.54 10.22
N GLU A 119 -12.54 -12.77 10.56
CA GLU A 119 -13.70 -12.34 9.76
C GLU A 119 -13.78 -10.82 9.63
N LEU A 120 -13.49 -10.09 10.72
CA LEU A 120 -13.45 -8.64 10.71
C LEU A 120 -12.36 -8.08 9.78
N ILE A 121 -11.15 -8.64 9.83
CA ILE A 121 -10.05 -8.20 8.97
C ILE A 121 -10.29 -8.56 7.50
N ALA A 122 -10.95 -9.69 7.21
CA ALA A 122 -11.40 -10.02 5.86
C ALA A 122 -12.42 -8.98 5.37
N SER A 123 -13.45 -8.70 6.18
CA SER A 123 -14.50 -7.71 5.87
C SER A 123 -13.94 -6.31 5.65
N VAL A 124 -12.91 -5.89 6.40
CA VAL A 124 -12.23 -4.60 6.18
C VAL A 124 -11.58 -4.52 4.82
N LYS A 125 -10.84 -5.55 4.41
CA LYS A 125 -10.19 -5.54 3.08
C LYS A 125 -11.23 -5.49 1.97
N GLU A 126 -12.30 -6.23 2.15
CA GLU A 126 -13.42 -6.28 1.24
C GLU A 126 -14.07 -4.90 1.07
N ALA A 127 -14.40 -4.25 2.19
CA ALA A 127 -15.04 -2.94 2.20
C ALA A 127 -14.14 -1.84 1.63
N VAL A 128 -12.84 -1.89 1.95
CA VAL A 128 -11.85 -0.97 1.37
C VAL A 128 -11.76 -1.15 -0.15
N TYR A 129 -11.74 -2.40 -0.63
CA TYR A 129 -11.67 -2.69 -2.06
C TYR A 129 -12.89 -2.15 -2.80
N GLU A 130 -14.10 -2.43 -2.29
CA GLU A 130 -15.36 -1.95 -2.90
C GLU A 130 -15.48 -0.43 -2.88
N SER A 131 -15.17 0.20 -1.74
CA SER A 131 -15.21 1.65 -1.60
C SER A 131 -14.34 2.34 -2.66
N ILE A 132 -13.13 1.81 -2.93
CA ILE A 132 -12.21 2.37 -3.92
C ILE A 132 -12.70 2.08 -5.35
N GLU A 133 -13.26 0.91 -5.62
CA GLU A 133 -13.82 0.60 -6.94
C GLU A 133 -15.00 1.53 -7.28
N GLU A 134 -15.92 1.70 -6.34
CA GLU A 134 -17.15 2.49 -6.50
C GLU A 134 -16.89 4.00 -6.52
N THR A 135 -16.13 4.50 -5.54
CA THR A 135 -15.98 5.95 -5.31
C THR A 135 -14.61 6.50 -5.67
N GLY A 136 -13.62 5.64 -5.91
CA GLY A 136 -12.21 6.01 -6.05
C GLY A 136 -11.51 6.30 -4.72
N THR A 137 -12.24 6.36 -3.60
CA THR A 137 -11.71 6.75 -2.28
C THR A 137 -12.05 5.75 -1.20
N ILE A 138 -11.48 5.91 -0.02
CA ILE A 138 -11.90 5.18 1.18
C ILE A 138 -13.01 6.00 1.86
N ASP A 139 -14.20 5.42 1.94
CA ASP A 139 -15.37 5.95 2.65
C ASP A 139 -15.55 5.22 3.99
N ASN A 140 -15.35 5.95 5.08
CA ASN A 140 -15.43 5.39 6.43
C ASN A 140 -16.83 4.87 6.79
N GLN A 141 -17.88 5.51 6.26
CA GLN A 141 -19.25 5.10 6.54
C GLN A 141 -19.54 3.75 5.89
N GLN A 142 -19.17 3.60 4.60
CA GLN A 142 -19.32 2.34 3.88
C GLN A 142 -18.58 1.19 4.59
N ILE A 143 -17.36 1.45 5.08
CA ILE A 143 -16.59 0.47 5.84
C ILE A 143 -17.28 0.08 7.15
N ALA A 144 -17.75 1.06 7.92
CA ALA A 144 -18.48 0.79 9.16
C ALA A 144 -19.70 -0.10 8.91
N GLU A 145 -20.44 0.21 7.85
CA GLU A 145 -21.67 -0.49 7.49
C GLU A 145 -21.41 -1.96 7.11
N GLN A 146 -20.38 -2.20 6.31
CA GLN A 146 -20.04 -3.54 5.82
C GLN A 146 -19.35 -4.42 6.86
N VAL A 147 -18.45 -3.84 7.67
CA VAL A 147 -17.69 -4.58 8.67
C VAL A 147 -18.58 -5.00 9.84
N PHE A 148 -19.36 -4.08 10.40
CA PHE A 148 -20.14 -4.34 11.62
C PHE A 148 -21.61 -4.68 11.37
N LYS A 149 -22.08 -4.63 10.11
CA LYS A 149 -23.44 -5.06 9.71
C LYS A 149 -24.50 -4.57 10.70
N GLU A 150 -25.36 -5.40 11.26
CA GLU A 150 -26.45 -4.92 12.12
C GLU A 150 -26.02 -4.43 13.52
N ASN A 151 -24.73 -4.54 13.88
CA ASN A 151 -24.22 -4.08 15.18
C ASN A 151 -24.05 -2.55 15.23
N ILE A 152 -25.15 -1.84 15.45
CA ILE A 152 -25.20 -0.37 15.53
C ILE A 152 -24.23 0.18 16.58
N SER A 153 -24.14 -0.47 17.74
CA SER A 153 -23.25 -0.05 18.83
C SER A 153 -21.78 -0.12 18.41
N ALA A 154 -21.36 -1.20 17.72
CA ALA A 154 -20.01 -1.33 17.21
C ALA A 154 -19.72 -0.34 16.08
N ARG A 155 -20.68 -0.08 15.18
CA ARG A 155 -20.56 0.97 14.14
C ARG A 155 -20.29 2.34 14.73
N MET A 156 -21.07 2.76 15.74
CA MET A 156 -20.90 4.05 16.39
C MET A 156 -19.54 4.16 17.09
N ALA A 157 -19.16 3.12 17.86
CA ALA A 157 -17.87 3.09 18.55
C ALA A 157 -16.68 3.11 17.57
N TYR A 158 -16.81 2.41 16.43
CA TYR A 158 -15.82 2.42 15.36
C TYR A 158 -15.68 3.82 14.72
N GLN A 159 -16.79 4.47 14.39
CA GLN A 159 -16.77 5.80 13.79
C GLN A 159 -16.11 6.82 14.72
N GLU A 160 -16.45 6.80 16.02
CA GLU A 160 -15.79 7.65 17.03
C GLU A 160 -14.28 7.39 17.07
N GLU A 161 -13.89 6.11 17.13
CA GLU A 161 -12.48 5.73 17.22
C GLU A 161 -11.66 6.09 15.97
N VAL A 162 -12.26 6.00 14.77
CA VAL A 162 -11.61 6.39 13.52
C VAL A 162 -11.53 7.91 13.40
N ASN A 163 -12.56 8.65 13.82
CA ASN A 163 -12.57 10.12 13.79
C ASN A 163 -11.51 10.73 14.72
N GLU A 164 -11.15 10.06 15.81
CA GLU A 164 -10.06 10.47 16.71
C GLU A 164 -8.67 10.01 16.23
N SER A 165 -8.61 9.23 15.14
CA SER A 165 -7.37 8.69 14.61
C SER A 165 -6.70 9.63 13.59
N LYS A 166 -5.60 9.18 13.00
CA LYS A 166 -4.94 9.90 11.88
C LYS A 166 -5.59 9.64 10.52
N PHE A 167 -6.70 8.90 10.50
CA PHE A 167 -7.44 8.62 9.30
C PHE A 167 -8.00 9.91 8.69
N VAL A 168 -7.95 10.01 7.36
CA VAL A 168 -8.57 11.10 6.62
C VAL A 168 -9.66 10.52 5.73
N ASP A 169 -10.91 10.85 6.03
CA ASP A 169 -12.06 10.38 5.27
C ASP A 169 -12.04 10.94 3.86
N LYS A 170 -12.42 10.10 2.89
CA LYS A 170 -12.43 10.45 1.46
C LYS A 170 -11.11 11.08 1.02
N THR A 171 -10.00 10.53 1.53
CA THR A 171 -8.65 10.93 1.12
C THR A 171 -8.62 10.96 -0.41
N PRO A 172 -8.13 12.06 -1.02
CA PRO A 172 -8.12 12.20 -2.46
C PRO A 172 -7.54 10.94 -3.10
N PRO A 173 -8.19 10.43 -4.16
CA PRO A 173 -7.68 9.26 -4.85
C PRO A 173 -6.24 9.55 -5.26
N VAL A 174 -5.30 8.72 -4.79
CA VAL A 174 -4.03 8.58 -5.50
C VAL A 174 -4.40 8.17 -6.93
N ARG A 175 -3.77 8.72 -7.97
CA ARG A 175 -4.19 8.42 -9.37
C ARG A 175 -4.26 6.92 -9.66
N GLU A 176 -3.40 6.16 -8.99
CA GLU A 176 -3.30 4.70 -9.06
C GLU A 176 -4.11 3.97 -7.97
N ALA A 177 -5.01 4.64 -7.24
CA ALA A 177 -5.71 4.06 -6.09
C ALA A 177 -6.42 2.74 -6.43
N ARG A 178 -7.08 2.66 -7.60
CA ARG A 178 -7.69 1.43 -8.11
C ARG A 178 -6.67 0.33 -8.39
N GLU A 179 -5.58 0.65 -9.08
CA GLU A 179 -4.52 -0.35 -9.35
C GLU A 179 -3.84 -0.83 -8.07
N ILE A 180 -3.59 0.07 -7.12
CA ILE A 180 -3.03 -0.25 -5.81
C ILE A 180 -4.01 -1.14 -5.05
N SER A 181 -5.30 -0.79 -5.09
CA SER A 181 -6.37 -1.56 -4.47
C SER A 181 -6.46 -2.97 -5.03
N GLU A 182 -6.48 -3.13 -6.35
CA GLU A 182 -6.47 -4.43 -7.02
C GLU A 182 -5.27 -5.29 -6.61
N LYS A 183 -4.07 -4.69 -6.60
CA LYS A 183 -2.83 -5.40 -6.25
C LYS A 183 -2.76 -5.76 -4.76
N LYS A 184 -3.30 -4.94 -3.86
CA LYS A 184 -3.10 -5.05 -2.40
C LYS A 184 -4.29 -5.62 -1.65
N PHE A 185 -5.49 -5.30 -2.09
CA PHE A 185 -6.76 -5.62 -1.44
C PHE A 185 -7.62 -6.57 -2.27
N GLY A 186 -7.44 -6.64 -3.60
CA GLY A 186 -8.15 -7.58 -4.50
C GLY A 186 -7.91 -9.07 -4.24
N LYS A 187 -7.02 -9.43 -3.30
CA LYS A 187 -6.70 -10.82 -2.93
C LYS A 187 -6.62 -11.00 -1.41
N GLN A 188 -7.18 -12.11 -0.95
CA GLN A 188 -7.03 -12.58 0.41
C GLN A 188 -5.86 -13.58 0.51
N LYS A 189 -4.88 -13.25 1.34
CA LYS A 189 -3.74 -14.13 1.65
C LYS A 189 -3.99 -14.78 3.00
N LEU A 190 -4.17 -16.10 2.97
CA LEU A 190 -4.45 -16.93 4.12
C LEU A 190 -3.24 -17.80 4.41
N LYS A 191 -2.86 -17.86 5.68
CA LYS A 191 -1.79 -18.73 6.16
C LYS A 191 -2.37 -19.61 7.26
N MET A 192 -2.35 -20.91 7.01
CA MET A 192 -2.82 -21.92 7.93
C MET A 192 -1.71 -22.33 8.91
N ASP A 193 -2.10 -22.90 10.04
CA ASP A 193 -1.20 -23.37 11.10
C ASP A 193 -0.28 -24.51 10.65
N ASN A 194 -0.76 -25.36 9.74
CA ASN A 194 -0.03 -26.44 9.10
C ASN A 194 0.98 -25.97 8.03
N GLY A 195 1.13 -24.66 7.82
CA GLY A 195 2.09 -24.08 6.88
C GLY A 195 1.59 -23.96 5.45
N ILE A 196 0.35 -24.35 5.14
CA ILE A 196 -0.27 -24.08 3.85
C ILE A 196 -0.51 -22.57 3.72
N GLU A 197 -0.21 -22.03 2.55
CA GLU A 197 -0.55 -20.65 2.18
C GLU A 197 -1.49 -20.66 0.98
N LEU A 198 -2.58 -19.91 1.08
CA LEU A 198 -3.59 -19.80 0.03
C LEU A 198 -3.81 -18.33 -0.32
N ILE A 199 -3.71 -18.01 -1.60
CA ILE A 199 -4.00 -16.67 -2.12
C ILE A 199 -5.25 -16.76 -2.97
N VAL A 200 -6.35 -16.18 -2.48
CA VAL A 200 -7.67 -16.25 -3.12
C VAL A 200 -8.05 -14.85 -3.63
N PRO A 201 -8.40 -14.67 -4.91
CA PRO A 201 -9.02 -13.43 -5.39
C PRO A 201 -10.30 -13.12 -4.59
N LEU A 202 -10.60 -11.85 -4.32
CA LEU A 202 -11.78 -11.46 -3.55
C LEU A 202 -13.08 -11.99 -4.15
N GLU A 203 -13.23 -11.96 -5.48
CA GLU A 203 -14.40 -12.49 -6.20
C GLU A 203 -14.64 -13.98 -5.91
N VAL A 204 -13.55 -14.76 -5.81
CA VAL A 204 -13.62 -16.19 -5.47
C VAL A 204 -13.91 -16.35 -3.99
N TYR A 205 -13.25 -15.58 -3.13
CA TYR A 205 -13.41 -15.64 -1.66
C TYR A 205 -14.87 -15.45 -1.21
N ARG A 206 -15.62 -14.59 -1.90
CA ARG A 206 -17.04 -14.31 -1.62
C ARG A 206 -18.01 -15.38 -2.12
N ASN A 207 -17.57 -16.26 -3.01
CA ASN A 207 -18.44 -17.19 -3.69
C ASN A 207 -18.39 -18.58 -3.02
N SER A 208 -19.44 -18.90 -2.25
CA SER A 208 -19.60 -20.19 -1.56
C SER A 208 -19.69 -21.41 -2.49
N GLU A 209 -19.98 -21.19 -3.78
CA GLU A 209 -19.94 -22.22 -4.82
C GLU A 209 -18.52 -22.53 -5.28
N LEU A 210 -17.54 -21.66 -5.01
CA LEU A 210 -16.13 -21.82 -5.41
C LEU A 210 -15.22 -22.13 -4.21
N ILE A 211 -15.46 -21.48 -3.06
CA ILE A 211 -14.72 -21.72 -1.82
C ILE A 211 -15.63 -21.65 -0.61
N GLU A 212 -15.46 -22.57 0.33
CA GLU A 212 -16.26 -22.65 1.54
C GLU A 212 -15.37 -22.88 2.76
N PHE A 213 -15.63 -22.13 3.83
CA PHE A 213 -14.98 -22.24 5.13
C PHE A 213 -16.00 -22.82 6.12
N VAL A 214 -15.67 -23.97 6.72
CA VAL A 214 -16.54 -24.69 7.65
C VAL A 214 -15.85 -24.80 9.00
N ASN A 215 -16.45 -24.20 10.03
CA ASN A 215 -16.03 -24.37 11.41
C ASN A 215 -16.61 -25.67 11.96
N ASN A 216 -15.73 -26.60 12.33
CA ASN A 216 -16.10 -27.90 12.86
C ASN A 216 -16.39 -27.83 14.37
N PRO A 217 -17.21 -28.76 14.92
CA PRO A 217 -17.50 -28.80 16.36
C PRO A 217 -16.27 -29.01 17.26
N ASP A 218 -15.18 -29.55 16.72
CA ASP A 218 -13.91 -29.75 17.42
C ASP A 218 -13.01 -28.49 17.44
N GLY A 219 -13.49 -27.37 16.87
CA GLY A 219 -12.78 -26.11 16.79
C GLY A 219 -11.82 -25.99 15.61
N THR A 220 -11.74 -27.00 14.73
CA THR A 220 -10.94 -26.92 13.49
C THR A 220 -11.71 -26.21 12.37
N VAL A 221 -10.98 -25.66 11.39
CA VAL A 221 -11.57 -25.02 10.19
C VAL A 221 -11.25 -25.88 8.97
N SER A 222 -12.28 -26.28 8.23
CA SER A 222 -12.14 -26.97 6.94
C SER A 222 -12.35 -25.98 5.80
N ILE A 223 -11.47 -26.02 4.80
CA ILE A 223 -11.55 -25.18 3.59
C ILE A 223 -11.81 -26.08 2.40
N THR A 224 -12.93 -25.87 1.72
CA THR A 224 -13.32 -26.66 0.55
C THR A 224 -13.22 -25.80 -0.71
N LEU A 225 -12.40 -26.22 -1.66
CA LEU A 225 -12.33 -25.61 -3.00
C LEU A 225 -13.18 -26.43 -3.97
N LYS A 226 -14.08 -25.78 -4.69
CA LYS A 226 -15.10 -26.40 -5.55
C LYS A 226 -14.88 -25.99 -7.01
N ASN A 227 -15.44 -26.79 -7.93
CA ASN A 227 -15.47 -26.48 -9.38
C ASN A 227 -14.10 -26.22 -10.03
N ILE A 228 -13.06 -26.97 -9.62
CA ILE A 228 -11.72 -26.89 -10.24
C ILE A 228 -11.61 -27.89 -11.38
N GLU A 229 -11.50 -27.40 -12.63
CA GLU A 229 -11.35 -28.25 -13.82
C GLU A 229 -9.90 -28.65 -14.09
N LYS A 230 -8.94 -27.77 -13.76
CA LYS A 230 -7.53 -27.97 -14.08
C LYS A 230 -6.63 -27.51 -12.95
N ILE A 231 -5.62 -28.33 -12.65
CA ILE A 231 -4.57 -28.03 -11.68
C ILE A 231 -3.23 -28.08 -12.43
N SER A 232 -2.38 -27.07 -12.22
CA SER A 232 -1.04 -26.98 -12.82
C SER A 232 -0.05 -26.40 -11.83
N ASN A 233 1.19 -26.89 -11.88
CA ASN A 233 2.29 -26.32 -11.12
C ASN A 233 2.76 -25.02 -11.77
N GLN A 234 2.92 -23.96 -10.98
CA GLN A 234 3.69 -22.77 -11.38
C GLN A 234 5.11 -22.93 -10.84
N LEU A 235 6.09 -23.01 -11.74
CA LEU A 235 7.53 -22.99 -11.44
C LEU A 235 8.02 -21.54 -11.44
#